data_AF-A0AAV0WJ47-F1
#
_entry.id   AF-A0AAV0WJ47-F1
#
_cell.length_a   1.000
_cell.length_b   1.000
_cell.length_c   1.000
_cell.angle_alpha   90.00
_cell.angle_beta   90.00
_cell.angle_gamma   90.00
#
_symmetry.space_group_name_H-M   'P 1'
#
loop_
_entity.id
_entity.type
_entity.pdbx_description
1 polymer ?
#
loop_
_entity_poly.entity_id
_entity_poly.type
_entity_poly.pdbx_seq_one_letter_code
_entity_poly.pdbx_strand_id
1 'polypeptide(L)'
;MAQQLLENDELQEDELTTEIQKKYVLKIGDVSQFLKQDLPLELLTPKSKNLFQRFQLSMEFLHQNPENWPNIDSYIEAKNILHHLSVINDAAERGVKLMEDFNTKFTKNENQKQYVLKVVQEYRKKYPSHTKDTLTKDAQCT
;
A
#
# COMPACT_ATOMS: atom_id res chain seq x y z
N MET A 1 -5.68 -5.68 -22.15
CA MET A 1 -5.35 -5.54 -20.71
C MET A 1 -5.18 -4.07 -20.31
N ALA A 2 -4.31 -3.28 -20.94
CA ALA A 2 -4.20 -1.83 -20.64
C ALA A 2 -5.48 -1.05 -20.96
N GLN A 3 -6.14 -1.34 -22.09
CA GLN A 3 -7.44 -0.77 -22.46
C GLN A 3 -8.56 -1.12 -21.45
N GLN A 4 -8.53 -2.31 -20.85
CA GLN A 4 -9.52 -2.73 -19.84
C GLN A 4 -9.40 -1.97 -18.51
N LEU A 5 -8.28 -1.28 -18.26
CA LEU A 5 -8.16 -0.42 -17.08
C LEU A 5 -9.01 0.85 -17.24
N LEU A 6 -9.21 1.33 -18.46
CA LEU A 6 -9.86 2.60 -18.76
C LEU A 6 -11.39 2.51 -18.76
N GLU A 7 -11.95 1.36 -19.09
CA GLU A 7 -13.42 1.14 -19.18
C GLU A 7 -14.15 1.04 -17.83
N ASN A 8 -13.46 1.02 -16.68
CA ASN A 8 -14.08 0.80 -15.36
C ASN A 8 -14.51 2.10 -14.62
N ASP A 9 -14.68 3.23 -15.31
CA ASP A 9 -14.98 4.52 -14.68
C ASP A 9 -16.48 4.71 -14.30
N GLU A 10 -17.35 3.70 -14.46
CA GLU A 10 -18.81 3.80 -14.15
C GLU A 10 -19.33 2.83 -13.05
N LEU A 11 -18.54 2.47 -12.04
CA LEU A 11 -19.08 1.74 -10.88
C LEU A 11 -19.12 2.62 -9.63
N GLN A 12 -20.36 2.90 -9.21
CA GLN A 12 -20.77 3.69 -8.05
C GLN A 12 -19.97 3.34 -6.78
N GLU A 13 -19.67 4.38 -5.99
CA GLU A 13 -18.88 4.37 -4.75
C GLU A 13 -19.45 3.54 -3.58
N ASP A 14 -20.58 2.85 -3.74
CA ASP A 14 -21.26 2.15 -2.64
C ASP A 14 -21.50 0.67 -2.96
N GLU A 15 -20.50 -0.17 -2.75
CA GLU A 15 -20.69 -1.51 -2.20
C GLU A 15 -19.34 -2.15 -1.87
N LEU A 16 -19.11 -2.33 -0.57
CA LEU A 16 -18.24 -3.35 0.04
C LEU A 16 -17.20 -3.93 -0.93
N THR A 17 -16.08 -3.23 -1.15
CA THR A 17 -14.97 -3.81 -1.90
C THR A 17 -14.38 -4.92 -1.04
N THR A 18 -14.93 -6.13 -1.19
CA THR A 18 -14.27 -7.39 -0.92
C THR A 18 -12.98 -7.31 -1.72
N GLU A 19 -11.91 -6.83 -1.06
CA GLU A 19 -10.61 -6.70 -1.67
C GLU A 19 -10.19 -8.09 -2.09
N ILE A 20 -10.38 -8.41 -3.37
CA ILE A 20 -9.65 -9.50 -4.01
C ILE A 20 -8.22 -9.00 -4.02
N GLN A 21 -7.51 -9.21 -2.90
CA GLN A 21 -6.07 -9.17 -2.85
C GLN A 21 -5.63 -10.27 -3.83
N LYS A 22 -5.38 -9.89 -5.09
CA LYS A 22 -4.70 -10.75 -6.05
C LYS A 22 -3.31 -10.99 -5.50
N LYS A 23 -3.19 -11.95 -4.59
CA LYS A 23 -1.92 -12.38 -4.01
C LYS A 23 -1.15 -13.05 -5.15
N TYR A 24 -0.22 -12.31 -5.72
CA TYR A 24 0.64 -12.82 -6.76
C TYR A 24 1.65 -13.77 -6.11
N VAL A 25 1.50 -15.08 -6.35
CA VAL A 25 2.37 -16.12 -5.76
C VAL A 25 3.53 -16.37 -6.71
N LEU A 26 4.65 -15.69 -6.48
CA LEU A 26 5.91 -15.95 -7.17
C LEU A 26 6.57 -17.21 -6.62
N LYS A 27 6.96 -18.13 -7.51
CA LYS A 27 7.87 -19.21 -7.12
C LYS A 27 9.28 -18.63 -6.98
N ILE A 28 10.05 -19.15 -6.03
CA ILE A 28 11.40 -18.62 -5.72
C ILE A 28 12.34 -18.61 -6.94
N GLY A 29 12.17 -19.58 -7.86
CA GLY A 29 12.96 -19.67 -9.09
C GLY A 29 12.64 -18.57 -10.11
N ASP A 30 11.43 -18.02 -10.06
CA ASP A 30 10.92 -17.06 -11.05
C ASP A 30 11.16 -15.60 -10.61
N VAL A 31 11.53 -15.38 -9.34
CA VAL A 31 11.81 -14.03 -8.78
C VAL A 31 12.87 -13.30 -9.58
N SER A 32 13.95 -13.99 -9.95
CA SER A 32 15.05 -13.42 -10.73
C SER A 32 14.60 -12.97 -12.13
N GLN A 33 13.63 -13.65 -12.73
CA GLN A 33 13.08 -13.27 -14.04
C GLN A 33 12.10 -12.12 -13.89
N PHE A 34 11.28 -12.14 -12.84
CA PHE A 34 10.34 -11.07 -12.51
C PHE A 34 11.05 -9.73 -12.24
N LEU A 35 12.12 -9.74 -11.46
CA LEU A 35 12.91 -8.53 -11.16
C LEU A 35 13.64 -7.96 -12.39
N LYS A 36 13.83 -8.76 -13.44
CA LYS A 36 14.44 -8.31 -14.71
C LYS A 36 13.43 -7.74 -15.71
N GLN A 37 12.13 -7.87 -15.44
CA GLN A 37 11.11 -7.27 -16.30
C GLN A 37 11.12 -5.76 -16.12
N ASP A 38 11.28 -5.05 -17.23
CA ASP A 38 11.35 -3.57 -17.25
C ASP A 38 10.01 -2.93 -16.80
N LEU A 39 8.88 -3.63 -17.04
CA LEU A 39 7.60 -3.31 -16.44
C LEU A 39 6.70 -4.57 -16.33
N PRO A 40 6.41 -5.07 -15.11
CA PRO A 40 5.51 -6.19 -14.94
C PRO A 40 4.06 -5.74 -15.10
N LEU A 41 3.54 -5.81 -16.34
CA LEU A 41 2.17 -5.42 -16.70
C LEU A 41 1.09 -6.09 -15.81
N GLU A 42 1.39 -7.28 -15.28
CA GLU A 42 0.52 -8.02 -14.39
C GLU A 42 0.28 -7.35 -13.02
N LEU A 43 1.14 -6.39 -12.64
CA LEU A 43 0.96 -5.58 -11.43
C LEU A 43 0.12 -4.32 -11.66
N LEU A 44 -0.18 -3.97 -12.91
CA LEU A 44 -1.04 -2.83 -13.21
C LEU A 44 -2.48 -3.19 -12.82
N THR A 45 -3.03 -2.40 -11.91
CA THR A 45 -4.41 -2.54 -11.43
C THR A 45 -5.17 -1.24 -11.69
N PRO A 46 -6.52 -1.23 -11.63
CA PRO A 46 -7.27 0.02 -11.70
C PRO A 46 -6.80 1.03 -10.63
N LYS A 47 -6.37 0.54 -9.46
CA LYS A 47 -5.78 1.38 -8.40
C LYS A 47 -4.48 2.06 -8.85
N SER A 48 -3.74 1.51 -9.80
CA SER A 48 -2.53 2.12 -10.37
C SER A 48 -2.82 3.46 -11.07
N LYS A 49 -4.05 3.72 -11.53
CA LYS A 49 -4.47 5.04 -12.05
C LYS A 49 -4.24 6.17 -11.03
N ASN A 50 -4.47 5.90 -9.74
CA ASN A 50 -4.29 6.90 -8.68
C ASN A 50 -2.85 7.42 -8.60
N LEU A 51 -1.87 6.58 -8.95
CA LEU A 51 -0.47 6.97 -8.97
C LEU A 51 -0.24 8.04 -10.04
N PHE A 52 -0.73 7.80 -11.26
CA PHE A 52 -0.60 8.76 -12.37
C PHE A 52 -1.35 10.05 -12.07
N GLN A 53 -2.58 9.99 -11.53
CA GLN A 53 -3.35 11.17 -11.14
C GLN A 53 -2.64 12.00 -10.06
N ARG A 54 -2.05 11.35 -9.04
CA ARG A 54 -1.35 12.04 -7.94
C ARG A 54 -0.11 12.79 -8.41
N PHE A 55 0.61 12.24 -9.39
CA PHE A 55 1.78 12.87 -10.00
C PHE A 55 1.44 13.73 -11.23
N GLN A 56 0.14 13.91 -11.55
CA GLN A 56 -0.33 14.66 -12.72
C GLN A 56 0.30 14.17 -14.04
N LEU A 57 0.54 12.87 -14.12
CA LEU A 57 1.12 12.21 -15.29
C LEU A 57 0.04 11.90 -16.33
N SER A 58 0.40 12.10 -17.60
CA SER A 58 -0.46 11.70 -18.72
C SER A 58 -0.58 10.17 -18.80
N MET A 59 -1.80 9.68 -19.01
CA MET A 59 -2.13 8.25 -19.14
C MET A 59 -2.41 7.84 -20.60
N GLU A 60 -2.27 8.76 -21.56
CA GLU A 60 -2.62 8.55 -22.98
C GLU A 60 -1.87 7.37 -23.61
N PHE A 61 -0.64 7.12 -23.15
CA PHE A 61 0.18 6.01 -23.64
C PHE A 61 -0.41 4.63 -23.30
N LEU A 62 -1.26 4.50 -22.28
CA LEU A 62 -1.91 3.23 -21.90
C LEU A 62 -2.88 2.72 -22.98
N HIS A 63 -3.33 3.60 -23.88
CA HIS A 63 -4.17 3.22 -25.03
C HIS A 63 -3.36 2.61 -26.19
N GLN A 64 -2.04 2.84 -26.21
CA GLN A 64 -1.15 2.38 -27.26
C GLN A 64 -0.51 1.02 -26.93
N ASN A 65 -0.02 0.32 -27.95
CA ASN A 65 0.68 -0.95 -27.77
C ASN A 65 1.95 -0.74 -26.90
N PRO A 66 2.16 -1.54 -25.84
CA PRO A 66 3.36 -1.49 -25.00
C PRO A 66 4.70 -1.47 -25.73
N GLU A 67 4.79 -2.09 -26.91
CA GLU A 67 6.01 -2.08 -27.74
C GLU A 67 6.40 -0.67 -28.20
N ASN A 68 5.43 0.23 -28.33
CA ASN A 68 5.65 1.61 -28.78
C ASN A 68 5.94 2.58 -27.62
N TRP A 69 5.72 2.17 -26.37
CA TRP A 69 5.87 3.03 -25.20
C TRP A 69 7.25 3.70 -25.07
N PRO A 70 8.38 3.03 -25.36
CA PRO A 70 9.70 3.66 -25.30
C PRO A 70 9.89 4.88 -26.20
N ASN A 71 9.02 5.05 -27.21
CA ASN A 71 9.06 6.18 -28.16
C ASN A 71 8.07 7.29 -27.81
N ILE A 72 7.30 7.16 -26.73
CA ILE A 72 6.27 8.12 -26.33
C ILE A 72 6.81 9.00 -25.19
N ASP A 73 6.83 10.32 -25.40
CA ASP A 73 7.36 11.29 -24.43
C ASP A 73 6.68 11.18 -23.06
N SER A 74 5.35 11.04 -23.01
CA SER A 74 4.60 10.90 -21.76
C SER A 74 5.00 9.67 -20.96
N TYR A 75 5.37 8.57 -21.64
CA TYR A 75 5.84 7.37 -20.97
C TYR A 75 7.26 7.56 -20.45
N ILE A 76 8.14 8.20 -21.21
CA ILE A 76 9.53 8.47 -20.79
C ILE A 76 9.54 9.35 -19.55
N GLU A 77 8.72 10.41 -19.52
CA GLU A 77 8.58 11.30 -18.37
C GLU A 77 8.03 10.57 -17.14
N ALA A 78 6.93 9.81 -17.30
CA ALA A 78 6.35 9.01 -16.23
C ALA A 78 7.34 7.97 -15.69
N LYS A 79 8.05 7.25 -16.58
CA LYS A 79 9.08 6.28 -16.20
C LYS A 79 10.20 6.95 -15.41
N ASN A 80 10.63 8.14 -15.83
CA ASN A 80 11.68 8.88 -15.14
C ASN A 80 11.25 9.29 -13.72
N ILE A 81 10.06 9.85 -13.56
CA ILE A 81 9.54 10.27 -12.24
C ILE A 81 9.36 9.06 -11.33
N LEU A 82 8.77 7.97 -11.82
CA LEU A 82 8.55 6.76 -11.04
C LEU A 82 9.86 6.03 -10.68
N HIS A 83 10.86 6.05 -11.57
CA HIS A 83 12.18 5.49 -11.28
C HIS A 83 12.90 6.24 -10.15
N HIS A 84 12.73 7.56 -10.09
CA HIS A 84 13.29 8.39 -9.02
C HIS A 84 12.43 8.43 -7.76
N LEU A 85 11.22 7.84 -7.79
CA LEU A 85 10.43 7.65 -6.59
C LEU A 85 11.15 6.63 -5.70
N SER A 86 11.85 7.14 -4.71
CA SER A 86 12.58 6.31 -3.77
C SER A 86 11.59 5.40 -3.03
N VAL A 87 11.58 4.11 -3.36
CA VAL A 87 10.95 3.07 -2.55
C VAL A 87 11.85 2.85 -1.34
N ILE A 88 11.86 3.83 -0.43
CA ILE A 88 12.58 3.71 0.83
C ILE A 88 11.74 2.79 1.69
N ASN A 89 12.38 1.83 2.33
CA ASN A 89 11.75 0.96 3.31
C ASN A 89 11.45 1.72 4.62
N ASP A 90 11.11 3.01 4.55
CA ASP A 90 11.00 3.94 5.67
C ASP A 90 9.96 3.44 6.68
N ALA A 91 8.83 2.92 6.19
CA ALA A 91 7.80 2.37 7.05
C ALA A 91 8.30 1.17 7.86
N ALA A 92 9.08 0.26 7.26
CA ALA A 92 9.61 -0.89 7.98
C ALA A 92 10.80 -0.51 8.86
N GLU A 93 11.71 0.35 8.39
CA GLU A 93 12.82 0.89 9.17
C GLU A 93 12.30 1.62 10.42
N ARG A 94 11.27 2.46 10.26
CA ARG A 94 10.58 3.11 11.37
C ARG A 94 9.91 2.11 12.30
N GLY A 95 9.33 1.04 11.76
CA GLY A 95 8.73 -0.05 12.54
C GLY A 95 9.76 -0.78 13.40
N VAL A 96 10.92 -1.11 12.83
CA VAL A 96 12.04 -1.74 13.54
C VAL A 96 12.54 -0.81 14.64
N LYS A 97 12.83 0.46 14.30
CA LYS A 97 13.33 1.45 15.26
C LYS A 97 12.37 1.66 16.43
N LEU A 98 11.07 1.72 16.16
CA LEU A 98 10.04 1.84 17.19
C LEU A 98 10.06 0.65 18.15
N MET A 99 10.21 -0.57 17.63
CA MET A 99 10.24 -1.78 18.47
C MET A 99 11.54 -1.88 19.27
N GLU A 100 12.68 -1.50 18.69
CA GLU A 100 13.96 -1.38 19.40
C GLU A 100 13.89 -0.38 20.55
N ASP A 101 13.34 0.80 20.31
CA ASP A 101 13.19 1.83 21.34
C ASP A 101 12.20 1.37 22.42
N PHE A 102 11.09 0.73 22.05
CA PHE A 102 10.13 0.16 23.00
C PHE A 102 10.79 -0.89 23.92
N ASN A 103 11.64 -1.74 23.34
CA ASN A 103 12.35 -2.80 24.06
C ASN A 103 13.28 -2.29 25.16
N THR A 104 13.70 -1.02 25.10
CA THR A 104 14.62 -0.42 26.07
C THR A 104 13.95 0.44 27.13
N LYS A 105 12.74 0.96 26.89
CA LYS A 105 12.12 1.98 27.76
C LYS A 105 11.30 1.48 28.94
N PHE A 106 10.59 0.36 28.82
CA PHE A 106 9.51 0.03 29.77
C PHE A 106 9.92 -0.95 30.88
N THR A 107 10.38 -2.15 30.51
CA THR A 107 10.73 -3.23 31.45
C THR A 107 11.69 -4.20 30.77
N LYS A 108 12.56 -4.85 31.56
CA LYS A 108 13.44 -5.92 31.07
C LYS A 108 12.74 -7.29 31.03
N ASN A 109 11.53 -7.40 31.61
CA ASN A 109 10.77 -8.64 31.64
C ASN A 109 9.97 -8.83 30.35
N GLU A 110 10.29 -9.86 29.58
CA GLU A 110 9.65 -10.15 28.30
C GLU A 110 8.14 -10.41 28.42
N ASN A 111 7.69 -11.10 29.48
CA ASN A 111 6.26 -11.37 29.67
C ASN A 111 5.45 -10.08 29.85
N GLN A 112 6.02 -9.09 30.54
CA GLN A 112 5.37 -7.79 30.73
C GLN A 112 5.34 -6.99 29.42
N LYS A 113 6.40 -7.04 28.60
CA LYS A 113 6.41 -6.40 27.28
C LYS A 113 5.31 -6.95 26.38
N GLN A 114 5.23 -8.28 26.28
CA GLN A 114 4.21 -8.96 25.46
C GLN A 114 2.80 -8.67 25.97
N TYR A 115 2.61 -8.61 27.29
CA TYR A 115 1.32 -8.27 27.89
C TYR A 115 0.87 -6.85 27.51
N VAL A 116 1.76 -5.86 27.60
CA VAL A 116 1.44 -4.48 27.22
C VAL A 116 1.04 -4.36 25.76
N LEU A 117 1.76 -5.04 24.85
CA LEU A 117 1.40 -5.05 23.43
C LEU A 117 0.00 -5.62 23.19
N LYS A 118 -0.37 -6.71 23.88
CA LYS A 118 -1.73 -7.26 23.83
C LYS A 118 -2.77 -6.28 24.34
N VAL A 119 -2.53 -5.65 25.49
CA VAL A 119 -3.46 -4.67 26.08
C VAL A 119 -3.67 -3.48 25.14
N VAL A 120 -2.61 -2.94 24.54
CA VAL A 120 -2.71 -1.83 23.59
C VAL A 120 -3.49 -2.23 22.34
N GLN A 121 -3.25 -3.44 21.82
CA GLN A 121 -3.98 -3.95 20.66
C GLN A 121 -5.47 -4.10 20.95
N GLU A 122 -5.83 -4.71 22.08
CA GLU A 122 -7.23 -4.86 22.50
C GLU A 122 -7.89 -3.50 22.73
N TYR A 123 -7.18 -2.54 23.34
CA TYR A 123 -7.67 -1.18 23.52
C TYR A 123 -7.96 -0.48 22.18
N ARG A 124 -7.07 -0.60 21.19
CA ARG A 124 -7.28 -0.02 19.85
C ARG A 124 -8.45 -0.66 19.09
N LYS A 125 -8.71 -1.95 19.30
CA LYS A 125 -9.91 -2.61 18.75
C LYS A 125 -11.18 -2.10 19.42
N LYS A 126 -11.16 -1.93 20.74
CA LYS A 126 -12.29 -1.44 21.52
C LYS A 126 -12.61 0.03 21.21
N TYR A 127 -11.57 0.83 20.97
CA TYR A 127 -11.67 2.26 20.70
C TYR A 127 -10.96 2.61 19.37
N PRO A 128 -11.64 2.46 18.22
CA PRO A 128 -11.02 2.67 16.91
C PRO A 128 -10.69 4.13 16.62
N SER A 129 -11.45 5.06 17.22
CA SER A 129 -11.20 6.50 17.12
C SER A 129 -10.63 7.04 18.43
N HIS A 130 -9.83 8.09 18.30
CA HIS A 130 -9.20 8.83 19.39
C HIS A 130 -10.08 9.98 19.90
N THR A 131 -11.35 10.04 19.46
CA THR A 131 -12.31 11.07 19.87
C THR A 131 -12.79 10.80 21.29
N LYS A 132 -13.05 11.87 22.06
CA LYS A 132 -13.59 11.79 23.43
C LYS A 132 -14.86 10.94 23.49
N ASP A 133 -15.74 11.08 22.50
CA ASP A 133 -17.00 10.33 22.43
C ASP A 133 -16.77 8.82 22.34
N THR A 134 -15.81 8.39 21.51
CA THR A 134 -15.44 6.97 21.43
C THR A 134 -14.84 6.46 22.73
N LEU A 135 -14.04 7.27 23.43
CA LEU A 135 -13.39 6.89 24.69
C LEU A 135 -14.35 6.87 25.90
N THR A 136 -15.49 7.54 25.79
CA THR A 136 -16.49 7.66 26.88
C THR A 136 -17.67 6.71 26.71
N LYS A 137 -17.73 5.91 25.64
CA LYS A 137 -18.81 4.91 25.41
C LYS A 137 -19.01 3.96 26.60
N ASP A 138 -17.94 3.59 27.29
CA ASP A 138 -17.99 2.71 28.45
C ASP A 138 -18.27 3.44 29.78
N ALA A 139 -18.13 4.77 29.80
CA ALA A 139 -18.31 5.61 31.00
C ALA A 139 -19.73 6.17 31.15
N GLN A 140 -20.58 6.04 30.12
CA GLN A 140 -21.95 6.58 30.11
C GLN A 140 -23.03 5.57 30.55
N CYS A 141 -22.66 4.32 30.86
CA CYS A 141 -23.58 3.24 31.27
C CYS A 141 -23.53 2.89 32.78
N THR A 142 -23.01 3.77 33.62
CA THR A 142 -23.04 3.67 35.10
C THR A 142 -23.62 4.94 35.67
#